data_AF-A0A9D9ZJ62-F1
#
_entry.id   AF-A0A9D9ZJ62-F1
#
_cell.length_a   1.000
_cell.length_b   1.000
_cell.length_c   1.000
_cell.angle_alpha   90.00
_cell.angle_beta   90.00
_cell.angle_gamma   90.00
#
_symmetry.space_group_name_H-M   'P 1'
#
loop_
_entity.id
_entity.type
_entity.pdbx_description
1 polymer ?
#
loop_
_entity_poly.entity_id
_entity_poly.type
_entity_poly.pdbx_seq_one_letter_code
_entity_poly.pdbx_strand_id
1 'polypeptide(L)'
;MSSEEQRRELQSQIWKIANDVRGSVDGWDFKQYVLGTLFYRFISENFSNYIEGGDGSVNYADLSDDVITKEIKEDAIKTKGYFIYPSQLFVNIAKNVNTNESLNTDLANIFSDIESSANGYPSEFDIKGLFADFDTTSNRLGNTVKDKNSRLAAVIKGVEGIDFGKFEENKIDLFGDAYEYLISNYAANAGKSGGEFFTPQSVSKLIAKLAIHNQTTINKIYDPAAGSGSLLLQAKKQFDEHIIEDGFFGQEINHTTYNLARMNMFLHNINYN
;
A
#
# COMPACT_ATOMS: atom_id res chain seq x y z
N MET A 1 -7.86 24.14 8.72
CA MET A 1 -6.77 23.29 9.26
C MET A 1 -5.59 23.41 8.32
N SER A 2 -4.37 23.48 8.86
CA SER A 2 -3.15 23.40 8.06
C SER A 2 -2.89 21.97 7.59
N SER A 3 -2.09 21.79 6.52
CA SER A 3 -1.67 20.47 6.02
C SER A 3 -0.99 19.62 7.12
N GLU A 4 -0.22 20.25 8.02
CA GLU A 4 0.41 19.56 9.16
C GLU A 4 -0.58 19.11 10.25
N GLU A 5 -1.68 19.83 10.46
CA GLU A 5 -2.74 19.43 11.38
C GLU A 5 -3.53 18.25 10.81
N GLN A 6 -3.85 18.30 9.52
CA GLN A 6 -4.51 17.20 8.81
C GLN A 6 -3.65 15.94 8.81
N ARG A 7 -2.34 16.07 8.54
CA ARG A 7 -1.41 14.93 8.59
C ARG A 7 -1.33 14.35 10.00
N ARG A 8 -1.26 15.17 11.05
CA ARG A 8 -1.26 14.69 12.45
C ARG A 8 -2.57 14.01 12.85
N GLU A 9 -3.70 14.54 12.42
CA GLU A 9 -5.00 13.93 12.68
C GLU A 9 -5.14 12.58 11.98
N LEU A 10 -4.77 12.52 10.69
CA LEU A 10 -4.72 11.29 9.91
C LEU A 10 -3.85 10.24 10.59
N GLN A 11 -2.64 10.63 10.99
CA GLN A 11 -1.70 9.78 11.72
C GLN A 11 -2.29 9.27 13.05
N SER A 12 -2.97 10.13 13.81
CA SER A 12 -3.60 9.76 15.08
C SER A 12 -4.78 8.79 14.87
N GLN A 13 -5.63 9.04 13.87
CA GLN A 13 -6.74 8.16 13.52
C GLN A 13 -6.26 6.78 13.11
N ILE A 14 -5.26 6.73 12.23
CA ILE A 14 -4.63 5.49 11.77
C ILE A 14 -4.05 4.70 12.94
N TRP A 15 -3.32 5.35 13.85
CA TRP A 15 -2.77 4.69 15.02
C TRP A 15 -3.85 4.19 15.98
N LYS A 16 -4.91 4.96 16.16
CA LYS A 16 -6.06 4.56 16.96
C LYS A 16 -6.71 3.29 16.39
N ILE A 17 -6.97 3.26 15.09
CA ILE A 17 -7.47 2.07 14.38
C ILE A 17 -6.54 0.87 14.59
N ALA A 18 -5.24 1.06 14.41
CA ALA A 18 -4.27 -0.02 14.61
C ALA A 18 -4.32 -0.59 16.04
N ASN A 19 -4.52 0.25 17.05
CA ASN A 19 -4.68 -0.18 18.45
C ASN A 19 -6.03 -0.86 18.71
N ASP A 20 -7.12 -0.29 18.20
CA ASP A 20 -8.48 -0.77 18.41
C ASP A 20 -8.67 -2.18 17.81
N VAL A 21 -8.03 -2.44 16.67
CA VAL A 21 -8.17 -3.71 15.95
C VAL A 21 -7.14 -4.77 16.39
N ARG A 22 -5.99 -4.36 16.93
CA ARG A 22 -4.94 -5.28 17.43
C ARG A 22 -5.45 -6.24 18.51
N GLY A 23 -6.31 -5.76 19.42
CA GLY A 23 -6.81 -6.57 20.54
C GLY A 23 -5.67 -7.23 21.33
N SER A 24 -5.76 -8.56 21.51
CA SER A 24 -4.76 -9.38 22.22
C SER A 24 -3.56 -9.84 21.37
N VAL A 25 -3.48 -9.46 20.09
CA VAL A 25 -2.42 -9.90 19.17
C VAL A 25 -1.18 -9.01 19.35
N ASP A 26 0.00 -9.56 19.12
CA ASP A 26 1.22 -8.77 19.12
C ASP A 26 1.16 -7.67 18.06
N GLY A 27 1.57 -6.45 18.42
CA GLY A 27 1.44 -5.28 17.54
C GLY A 27 2.31 -5.40 16.28
N TRP A 28 3.40 -6.17 16.35
CA TRP A 28 4.27 -6.43 15.20
C TRP A 28 3.61 -7.34 14.18
N ASP A 29 2.95 -8.40 14.63
CA ASP A 29 2.22 -9.32 13.76
C ASP A 29 1.01 -8.65 13.11
N PHE A 30 0.41 -7.70 13.83
CA PHE A 30 -0.76 -6.99 13.33
C PHE A 30 -0.46 -5.95 12.24
N LYS A 31 0.80 -5.47 12.19
CA LYS A 31 1.29 -4.50 11.21
C LYS A 31 1.00 -4.92 9.77
N GLN A 32 1.24 -6.18 9.43
CA GLN A 32 1.11 -6.69 8.07
C GLN A 32 -0.34 -6.57 7.57
N TYR A 33 -1.32 -6.83 8.44
CA TYR A 33 -2.74 -6.69 8.09
C TYR A 33 -3.16 -5.24 7.90
N VAL A 34 -2.72 -4.33 8.77
CA VAL A 34 -3.06 -2.91 8.62
C VAL A 34 -2.42 -2.33 7.35
N LEU A 35 -1.11 -2.56 7.16
CA LEU A 35 -0.38 -2.07 5.98
C LEU A 35 -0.91 -2.68 4.68
N GLY A 36 -1.09 -4.00 4.62
CA GLY A 36 -1.60 -4.62 3.40
C GLY A 36 -3.06 -4.24 3.09
N THR A 37 -3.89 -3.98 4.11
CA THR A 37 -5.26 -3.48 3.88
C THR A 37 -5.25 -2.03 3.38
N LEU A 38 -4.36 -1.20 3.92
CA LEU A 38 -4.17 0.17 3.43
C LEU A 38 -3.65 0.19 1.99
N PHE A 39 -2.70 -0.69 1.68
CA PHE A 39 -2.20 -0.88 0.31
C PHE A 39 -3.31 -1.36 -0.64
N TYR A 40 -4.10 -2.37 -0.22
CA TYR A 40 -5.24 -2.86 -0.99
C TYR A 40 -6.29 -1.76 -1.25
N ARG A 41 -6.58 -0.93 -0.26
CA ARG A 41 -7.44 0.25 -0.43
C ARG A 41 -6.85 1.20 -1.47
N PHE A 42 -5.57 1.54 -1.36
CA PHE A 42 -4.90 2.42 -2.31
C PHE A 42 -4.98 1.91 -3.75
N ILE A 43 -4.59 0.65 -4.00
CA ILE A 43 -4.63 0.11 -5.36
C ILE A 43 -6.06 0.01 -5.89
N SER A 44 -7.05 -0.26 -5.03
CA SER A 44 -8.46 -0.27 -5.41
C SER A 44 -8.93 1.11 -5.85
N GLU A 45 -8.66 2.15 -5.06
CA GLU A 45 -9.04 3.53 -5.39
C GLU A 45 -8.27 4.03 -6.63
N ASN A 46 -6.97 3.74 -6.71
CA ASN A 46 -6.13 4.13 -7.84
C ASN A 46 -6.52 3.44 -9.16
N PHE A 47 -7.02 2.20 -9.07
CA PHE A 47 -7.54 1.45 -10.20
C PHE A 47 -8.92 1.96 -10.63
N SER A 48 -9.86 2.18 -9.69
CA SER A 48 -11.18 2.77 -9.98
C SER A 48 -11.04 4.12 -10.69
N ASN A 49 -10.22 5.02 -10.12
CA ASN A 49 -9.99 6.35 -10.69
C ASN A 49 -9.38 6.28 -12.11
N TYR A 50 -8.56 5.26 -12.38
CA TYR A 50 -7.99 5.06 -13.72
C TYR A 50 -9.05 4.64 -14.73
N ILE A 51 -9.90 3.66 -14.38
CA ILE A 51 -10.96 3.19 -15.27
C ILE A 51 -12.01 4.29 -15.51
N GLU A 52 -12.32 5.08 -14.48
CA GLU A 52 -13.26 6.19 -14.56
C GLU A 52 -12.69 7.36 -15.39
N GLY A 53 -11.37 7.55 -15.43
CA GLY A 53 -10.71 8.52 -16.31
C GLY A 53 -11.15 9.98 -16.08
N GLY A 54 -11.72 10.29 -14.91
CA GLY A 54 -12.32 11.59 -14.60
C GLY A 54 -13.73 11.80 -15.15
N ASP A 55 -14.35 10.78 -15.74
CA ASP A 55 -15.75 10.80 -16.18
C ASP A 55 -16.69 10.50 -15.01
N GLY A 56 -17.32 11.53 -14.45
CA GLY A 56 -18.27 11.41 -13.34
C GLY A 56 -19.57 10.64 -13.67
N SER A 57 -19.77 10.21 -14.91
CA SER A 57 -20.88 9.32 -15.29
C SER A 57 -20.52 7.83 -15.15
N VAL A 58 -19.24 7.51 -15.02
CA VAL A 58 -18.74 6.15 -14.79
C VAL A 58 -18.46 5.99 -13.30
N ASN A 59 -19.05 4.96 -12.70
CA ASN A 59 -18.68 4.50 -11.36
C ASN A 59 -18.24 3.05 -11.50
N TYR A 60 -16.92 2.81 -11.50
CA TYR A 60 -16.38 1.47 -11.73
C TYR A 60 -16.85 0.49 -10.65
N ALA A 61 -17.03 0.96 -9.41
CA ALA A 61 -17.49 0.13 -8.31
C ALA A 61 -18.96 -0.34 -8.43
N ASP A 62 -19.77 0.28 -9.29
CA ASP A 62 -21.16 -0.12 -9.50
C ASP A 62 -21.35 -1.01 -10.74
N LEU A 63 -20.28 -1.27 -11.51
CA LEU A 63 -20.32 -2.16 -12.67
C LEU A 63 -20.38 -3.64 -12.25
N SER A 64 -20.97 -4.47 -13.11
CA SER A 64 -20.88 -5.93 -12.99
C SER A 64 -19.54 -6.43 -13.53
N ASP A 65 -18.95 -7.45 -12.91
CA ASP A 65 -17.76 -8.12 -13.45
C ASP A 65 -18.00 -8.65 -14.87
N ASP A 66 -19.25 -9.01 -15.22
CA ASP A 66 -19.63 -9.53 -16.55
C ASP A 66 -19.45 -8.52 -17.69
N VAL A 67 -19.42 -7.20 -17.38
CA VAL A 67 -19.19 -6.18 -18.41
C VAL A 67 -17.70 -5.97 -18.69
N ILE A 68 -16.82 -6.60 -17.91
CA ILE A 68 -15.37 -6.53 -18.10
C ILE A 68 -14.97 -7.46 -19.23
N THR A 69 -14.70 -6.86 -20.40
CA THR A 69 -14.18 -7.61 -21.54
C THR A 69 -12.69 -7.92 -21.37
N LYS A 70 -12.21 -8.89 -22.17
CA LYS A 70 -10.79 -9.22 -22.22
C LYS A 70 -9.94 -8.01 -22.61
N GLU A 71 -10.42 -7.20 -23.55
CA GLU A 71 -9.72 -6.01 -24.03
C GLU A 71 -9.54 -4.96 -22.92
N ILE A 72 -10.58 -4.69 -22.13
CA ILE A 72 -10.52 -3.78 -20.98
C ILE A 72 -9.47 -4.29 -19.97
N LYS A 73 -9.49 -5.60 -19.70
CA LYS A 73 -8.54 -6.22 -18.79
C LYS A 73 -7.10 -6.10 -19.29
N GLU A 74 -6.84 -6.43 -20.55
CA GLU A 74 -5.49 -6.35 -21.13
C GLU A 74 -4.95 -4.92 -21.16
N ASP A 75 -5.78 -3.94 -21.50
CA ASP A 75 -5.39 -2.52 -21.51
C ASP A 75 -5.03 -2.03 -20.09
N ALA A 76 -5.88 -2.33 -19.11
CA ALA A 76 -5.65 -1.95 -17.73
C ALA A 76 -4.38 -2.60 -17.16
N ILE A 77 -4.09 -3.87 -17.47
CA ILE A 77 -2.85 -4.53 -17.01
C ILE A 77 -1.62 -3.88 -17.65
N LYS A 78 -1.66 -3.56 -18.95
CA LYS A 78 -0.53 -2.90 -19.63
C LYS A 78 -0.22 -1.53 -19.05
N THR A 79 -1.25 -0.80 -18.59
CA THR A 79 -1.09 0.56 -18.06
C THR A 79 -0.80 0.59 -16.56
N LYS A 80 -1.43 -0.28 -15.77
CA LYS A 80 -1.34 -0.27 -14.30
C LYS A 80 -0.46 -1.38 -13.72
N GLY A 81 -0.17 -2.40 -14.50
CA GLY A 81 0.61 -3.58 -14.11
C GLY A 81 -0.20 -4.70 -13.45
N TYR A 82 -1.46 -4.46 -13.09
CA TYR A 82 -2.37 -5.42 -12.45
C TYR A 82 -3.82 -5.12 -12.83
N PHE A 83 -4.74 -6.00 -12.44
CA PHE A 83 -6.18 -5.86 -12.64
C PHE A 83 -6.97 -6.13 -11.34
N ILE A 84 -8.03 -5.37 -11.10
CA ILE A 84 -8.99 -5.58 -10.01
C ILE A 84 -10.41 -5.52 -10.58
N TYR A 85 -11.22 -6.56 -10.39
CA TYR A 85 -12.63 -6.54 -10.80
C TYR A 85 -13.47 -5.60 -9.93
N PRO A 86 -14.61 -5.07 -10.43
CA PRO A 86 -15.53 -4.27 -9.62
C PRO A 86 -15.90 -4.94 -8.29
N SER A 87 -16.28 -6.22 -8.30
CA SER A 87 -16.63 -6.96 -7.08
C SER A 87 -15.49 -7.08 -6.06
N GLN A 88 -14.25 -6.99 -6.55
CA GLN A 88 -13.00 -7.12 -5.80
C GLN A 88 -12.43 -5.77 -5.35
N LEU A 89 -13.15 -4.66 -5.53
CA LEU A 89 -12.69 -3.37 -5.02
C LEU A 89 -12.85 -3.31 -3.50
N PHE A 90 -11.89 -2.65 -2.83
CA PHE A 90 -11.95 -2.40 -1.39
C PHE A 90 -13.31 -1.87 -0.93
N VAL A 91 -13.89 -0.89 -1.64
CA VAL A 91 -15.19 -0.30 -1.29
C VAL A 91 -16.33 -1.34 -1.31
N ASN A 92 -16.30 -2.29 -2.24
CA ASN A 92 -17.33 -3.32 -2.36
C ASN A 92 -17.16 -4.43 -1.34
N ILE A 93 -15.92 -4.80 -1.01
CA ILE A 93 -15.64 -5.70 0.12
C ILE A 93 -16.06 -5.05 1.44
N ALA A 94 -15.72 -3.78 1.65
CA ALA A 94 -16.02 -3.05 2.87
C ALA A 94 -17.54 -2.95 3.14
N LYS A 95 -18.38 -2.82 2.11
CA LYS A 95 -19.86 -2.80 2.24
C LYS A 95 -20.41 -4.00 3.02
N ASN A 96 -19.91 -5.21 2.72
CA ASN A 96 -20.47 -6.47 3.23
C ASN A 96 -19.57 -7.19 4.26
N VAL A 97 -18.49 -6.55 4.68
CA VAL A 97 -17.41 -7.21 5.44
C VAL A 97 -17.87 -7.81 6.78
N ASN A 98 -18.84 -7.19 7.45
CA ASN A 98 -19.35 -7.65 8.76
C ASN A 98 -20.28 -8.87 8.66
N THR A 99 -20.82 -9.14 7.48
CA THR A 99 -21.76 -10.24 7.21
C THR A 99 -21.14 -11.35 6.37
N ASN A 100 -19.91 -11.17 5.89
CA ASN A 100 -19.23 -12.15 5.05
C ASN A 100 -18.60 -13.27 5.91
N GLU A 101 -19.23 -14.44 5.93
CA GLU A 101 -18.74 -15.62 6.64
C GLU A 101 -17.54 -16.31 5.96
N SER A 102 -17.18 -15.92 4.74
CA SER A 102 -16.05 -16.44 3.95
C SER A 102 -14.98 -15.38 3.65
N LEU A 103 -14.99 -14.25 4.39
CA LEU A 103 -14.12 -13.10 4.15
C LEU A 103 -12.63 -13.45 4.01
N ASN A 104 -12.10 -14.32 4.87
CA ASN A 104 -10.71 -14.75 4.79
C ASN A 104 -10.36 -15.43 3.45
N THR A 105 -11.26 -16.29 2.95
CA THR A 105 -11.08 -17.00 1.68
C THR A 105 -11.28 -16.06 0.51
N ASP A 106 -12.28 -15.19 0.56
CA ASP A 106 -12.54 -14.20 -0.49
C ASP A 106 -11.35 -13.25 -0.65
N LEU A 107 -10.80 -12.73 0.45
CA LEU A 107 -9.60 -11.90 0.42
C LEU A 107 -8.39 -12.63 -0.13
N ALA A 108 -8.18 -13.90 0.24
CA ALA A 108 -7.09 -14.70 -0.30
C ALA A 108 -7.21 -14.87 -1.83
N ASN A 109 -8.42 -15.15 -2.31
CA ASN A 109 -8.70 -15.27 -3.74
C ASN A 109 -8.49 -13.93 -4.46
N ILE A 110 -8.98 -12.82 -3.90
CA ILE A 110 -8.78 -11.47 -4.46
C ILE A 110 -7.29 -11.16 -4.59
N PHE A 111 -6.50 -11.38 -3.54
CA PHE A 111 -5.06 -11.11 -3.59
C PHE A 111 -4.36 -12.00 -4.61
N SER A 112 -4.73 -13.29 -4.70
CA SER A 112 -4.23 -14.20 -5.72
C SER A 112 -4.63 -13.75 -7.14
N ASP A 113 -5.84 -13.25 -7.34
CA ASP A 113 -6.34 -12.76 -8.63
C ASP A 113 -5.59 -11.49 -9.06
N ILE A 114 -5.35 -10.56 -8.13
CA ILE A 114 -4.57 -9.35 -8.38
C ILE A 114 -3.13 -9.73 -8.78
N GLU A 115 -2.47 -10.61 -8.03
CA GLU A 115 -1.11 -11.04 -8.36
C GLU A 115 -1.04 -11.79 -9.69
N SER A 116 -1.97 -12.72 -9.92
CA SER A 116 -1.99 -13.52 -11.14
C SER A 116 -2.43 -12.75 -12.38
N SER A 117 -3.09 -11.60 -12.22
CA SER A 117 -3.46 -10.72 -13.34
C SER A 117 -2.25 -10.24 -14.15
N ALA A 118 -1.09 -10.11 -13.49
CA ALA A 118 0.16 -9.68 -14.11
C ALA A 118 0.93 -10.82 -14.81
N ASN A 119 0.47 -12.07 -14.70
CA ASN A 119 1.19 -13.22 -15.25
C ASN A 119 1.37 -13.11 -16.77
N GLY A 120 2.62 -13.25 -17.23
CA GLY A 120 2.97 -13.09 -18.64
C GLY A 120 3.01 -11.64 -19.14
N TYR A 121 2.79 -10.66 -18.25
CA TYR A 121 3.03 -9.25 -18.52
C TYR A 121 4.38 -8.81 -17.95
N PRO A 122 4.97 -7.75 -18.48
CA PRO A 122 6.23 -7.22 -17.97
C PRO A 122 6.22 -6.84 -16.47
N SER A 123 5.04 -6.53 -15.91
CA SER A 123 4.82 -6.21 -14.49
C SER A 123 4.76 -7.43 -13.55
N GLU A 124 4.84 -8.67 -14.07
CA GLU A 124 4.68 -9.89 -13.26
C GLU A 124 5.58 -9.88 -12.01
N PHE A 125 6.86 -9.54 -12.18
CA PHE A 125 7.84 -9.56 -11.09
C PHE A 125 7.60 -8.48 -10.02
N ASP A 126 6.94 -7.39 -10.40
CA ASP A 126 6.65 -6.27 -9.50
C ASP A 126 5.43 -6.54 -8.61
N ILE A 127 4.47 -7.30 -9.13
CA ILE A 127 3.22 -7.62 -8.41
C ILE A 127 3.30 -8.96 -7.67
N LYS A 128 4.03 -9.94 -8.19
CA LYS A 128 4.09 -11.29 -7.64
C LYS A 128 4.58 -11.31 -6.19
N GLY A 129 3.79 -11.95 -5.34
CA GLY A 129 4.09 -12.12 -3.91
C GLY A 129 3.98 -10.84 -3.08
N LEU A 130 3.40 -9.75 -3.60
CA LEU A 130 3.16 -8.53 -2.82
C LEU A 130 2.31 -8.82 -1.58
N PHE A 131 1.24 -9.62 -1.72
CA PHE A 131 0.32 -9.94 -0.63
C PHE A 131 0.72 -11.19 0.16
N ALA A 132 1.88 -11.79 -0.11
CA ALA A 132 2.32 -13.04 0.54
C ALA A 132 2.42 -12.93 2.07
N ASP A 133 2.72 -11.75 2.60
CA ASP A 133 2.77 -11.49 4.06
C ASP A 133 1.39 -11.23 4.68
N PHE A 134 0.33 -11.12 3.88
CA PHE A 134 -1.06 -10.98 4.34
C PHE A 134 -1.73 -12.36 4.42
N ASP A 135 -1.38 -13.14 5.45
CA ASP A 135 -1.98 -14.47 5.65
C ASP A 135 -3.38 -14.35 6.28
N THR A 136 -4.42 -14.36 5.43
CA THR A 136 -5.82 -14.31 5.87
C THR A 136 -6.24 -15.54 6.69
N THR A 137 -5.44 -16.60 6.70
CA THR A 137 -5.72 -17.85 7.40
C THR A 137 -4.91 -18.03 8.68
N SER A 138 -4.07 -17.05 9.04
CA SER A 138 -3.16 -17.16 10.18
C SER A 138 -3.88 -17.42 11.49
N ASN A 139 -3.31 -18.29 12.34
CA ASN A 139 -3.80 -18.46 13.72
C ASN A 139 -3.58 -17.20 14.58
N ARG A 140 -2.76 -16.25 14.10
CA ARG A 140 -2.60 -14.92 14.72
C ARG A 140 -3.87 -14.08 14.62
N LEU A 141 -4.73 -14.32 13.62
CA LEU A 141 -6.03 -13.67 13.48
C LEU A 141 -7.12 -14.32 14.37
N GLY A 142 -6.85 -15.50 14.93
CA GLY A 142 -7.81 -16.22 15.76
C GLY A 142 -7.82 -17.72 15.48
N ASN A 143 -8.44 -18.47 16.39
CA ASN A 143 -8.43 -19.93 16.34
C ASN A 143 -9.56 -20.50 15.49
N THR A 144 -10.62 -19.72 15.24
CA THR A 144 -11.77 -20.13 14.40
C THR A 144 -11.90 -19.24 13.17
N VAL A 145 -12.55 -19.74 12.12
CA VAL A 145 -12.85 -18.94 10.90
C VAL A 145 -13.65 -17.69 11.26
N LYS A 146 -14.60 -17.81 12.19
CA LYS A 146 -15.39 -16.68 12.68
C LYS A 146 -14.52 -15.60 13.33
N ASP A 147 -13.56 -15.99 14.18
CA ASP A 147 -12.65 -15.03 14.81
C ASP A 147 -11.78 -14.32 13.77
N LYS A 148 -11.24 -15.09 12.81
CA LYS A 148 -10.42 -14.55 11.73
C LYS A 148 -11.19 -13.52 10.90
N ASN A 149 -12.40 -13.87 10.48
CA ASN A 149 -13.27 -12.98 9.71
C ASN A 149 -13.67 -11.75 10.51
N SER A 150 -14.00 -11.89 11.80
CA SER A 150 -14.31 -10.76 12.66
C SER A 150 -13.14 -9.78 12.78
N ARG A 151 -11.89 -10.28 12.84
CA ARG A 151 -10.70 -9.41 12.91
C ARG A 151 -10.39 -8.76 11.58
N LEU A 152 -10.42 -9.53 10.48
CA LEU A 152 -10.24 -8.99 9.13
C LEU A 152 -11.28 -7.91 8.82
N ALA A 153 -12.53 -8.13 9.22
CA ALA A 153 -13.60 -7.15 9.10
C ALA A 153 -13.30 -5.87 9.89
N ALA A 154 -12.82 -6.01 11.13
CA ALA A 154 -12.44 -4.86 11.94
C ALA A 154 -11.23 -4.10 11.34
N VAL A 155 -10.24 -4.78 10.73
CA VAL A 155 -9.15 -4.11 9.99
C VAL A 155 -9.69 -3.31 8.82
N ILE A 156 -10.52 -3.94 7.98
CA ILE A 156 -11.10 -3.31 6.79
C ILE A 156 -11.96 -2.12 7.19
N LYS A 157 -12.83 -2.26 8.19
CA LYS A 157 -13.65 -1.14 8.71
C LYS A 157 -12.81 -0.04 9.32
N GLY A 158 -11.75 -0.40 10.03
CA GLY A 158 -10.77 0.55 10.53
C GLY A 158 -10.17 1.37 9.39
N VAL A 159 -9.62 0.68 8.38
CA VAL A 159 -9.00 1.34 7.22
C VAL A 159 -10.02 2.13 6.40
N GLU A 160 -11.26 1.67 6.24
CA GLU A 160 -12.35 2.39 5.58
C GLU A 160 -12.67 3.71 6.29
N GLY A 161 -12.65 3.72 7.63
CA GLY A 161 -12.92 4.90 8.44
C GLY A 161 -11.85 6.00 8.38
N ILE A 162 -10.72 5.76 7.73
CA ILE A 162 -9.68 6.77 7.53
C ILE A 162 -10.15 7.76 6.45
N ASP A 163 -10.28 9.03 6.81
CA ASP A 163 -10.60 10.11 5.88
C ASP A 163 -9.32 10.71 5.29
N PHE A 164 -9.06 10.40 4.00
CA PHE A 164 -7.96 10.98 3.23
C PHE A 164 -8.36 12.31 2.52
N GLY A 165 -9.57 12.83 2.77
CA GLY A 165 -10.08 14.06 2.17
C GLY A 165 -10.46 13.92 0.69
N LYS A 166 -10.82 15.03 0.03
CA LYS A 166 -11.28 15.09 -1.38
C LYS A 166 -10.29 15.71 -2.38
N PHE A 167 -9.01 15.82 -2.04
CA PHE A 167 -8.03 16.43 -2.95
C PHE A 167 -7.37 15.35 -3.79
N GLU A 168 -7.89 15.08 -4.99
CA GLU A 168 -7.34 14.08 -5.91
C GLU A 168 -5.85 14.31 -6.22
N GLU A 169 -5.38 15.56 -6.23
CA GLU A 169 -3.95 15.89 -6.39
C GLU A 169 -3.08 15.63 -5.15
N ASN A 170 -3.65 15.61 -3.92
CA ASN A 170 -2.91 15.38 -2.67
C ASN A 170 -3.18 14.00 -2.04
N LYS A 171 -4.17 13.24 -2.53
CA LYS A 171 -4.60 11.97 -1.94
C LYS A 171 -3.49 10.92 -1.96
N ILE A 172 -2.72 10.85 -3.04
CA ILE A 172 -1.65 9.87 -3.21
C ILE A 172 -0.53 10.14 -2.19
N ASP A 173 -0.13 11.40 -2.05
CA ASP A 173 0.82 11.82 -1.03
C ASP A 173 0.32 11.50 0.38
N LEU A 174 -0.98 11.68 0.64
CA LEU A 174 -1.58 11.33 1.93
C LEU A 174 -1.57 9.82 2.22
N PHE A 175 -1.82 8.96 1.23
CA PHE A 175 -1.69 7.50 1.38
C PHE A 175 -0.24 7.10 1.67
N GLY A 176 0.71 7.63 0.89
CA GLY A 176 2.14 7.39 1.07
C GLY A 176 2.64 7.84 2.45
N ASP A 177 2.28 9.05 2.87
CA ASP A 177 2.68 9.60 4.18
C ASP A 177 2.05 8.83 5.36
N ALA A 178 0.79 8.42 5.22
CA ALA A 178 0.11 7.55 6.19
C ALA A 178 0.84 6.21 6.35
N TYR A 179 1.28 5.64 5.23
CA TYR A 179 2.02 4.39 5.19
C TYR A 179 3.43 4.55 5.81
N GLU A 180 4.19 5.58 5.43
CA GLU A 180 5.50 5.90 6.04
C GLU A 180 5.36 6.11 7.56
N TYR A 181 4.30 6.78 8.01
CA TYR A 181 4.04 6.97 9.43
C TYR A 181 3.75 5.67 10.17
N LEU A 182 2.91 4.79 9.60
CA LEU A 182 2.66 3.48 10.19
C LEU A 182 3.95 2.68 10.32
N ILE A 183 4.76 2.62 9.25
CA ILE A 183 6.06 1.95 9.28
C ILE A 183 6.93 2.52 10.40
N SER A 184 7.01 3.86 10.51
CA SER A 184 7.78 4.56 11.53
C SER A 184 7.32 4.19 12.95
N ASN A 185 6.01 4.19 13.20
CA ASN A 185 5.43 3.85 14.49
C ASN A 185 5.70 2.39 14.87
N TYR A 186 5.56 1.47 13.93
CA TYR A 186 5.87 0.07 14.20
C TYR A 186 7.36 -0.13 14.46
N ALA A 187 8.24 0.53 13.71
CA ALA A 187 9.69 0.47 13.94
C ALA A 187 10.07 1.01 15.32
N ALA A 188 9.48 2.14 15.74
CA ALA A 188 9.71 2.72 17.06
C ALA A 188 9.23 1.81 18.22
N ASN A 189 8.15 1.05 18.00
CA ASN A 189 7.55 0.19 19.02
C ASN A 189 8.07 -1.26 19.01
N ALA A 190 8.89 -1.64 18.03
CA ALA A 190 9.38 -3.01 17.85
C ALA A 190 10.62 -3.37 18.70
N GLY A 191 11.12 -2.44 19.51
CA GLY A 191 12.31 -2.66 20.34
C GLY A 191 13.57 -2.91 19.52
N LYS A 192 14.50 -3.71 20.07
CA LYS A 192 15.86 -3.92 19.51
C LYS A 192 15.90 -4.54 18.11
N SER A 193 14.82 -5.16 17.64
CA SER A 193 14.76 -5.93 16.40
C SER A 193 14.02 -5.25 15.25
N GLY A 194 13.45 -4.05 15.44
CA GLY A 194 12.70 -3.35 14.37
C GLY A 194 13.37 -2.10 13.79
N GLY A 195 14.42 -1.58 14.45
CA GLY A 195 15.16 -0.39 14.01
C GLY A 195 16.05 -0.62 12.78
N GLU A 196 16.33 -1.88 12.43
CA GLU A 196 17.17 -2.26 11.29
C GLU A 196 16.49 -1.98 9.93
N PHE A 197 15.17 -1.76 9.91
CA PHE A 197 14.38 -1.70 8.67
C PHE A 197 13.86 -0.30 8.30
N PHE A 198 14.11 0.70 9.16
CA PHE A 198 13.58 2.04 8.97
C PHE A 198 14.60 3.13 9.34
N THR A 199 14.84 4.03 8.39
CA THR A 199 15.65 5.23 8.60
C THR A 199 14.73 6.41 8.92
N PRO A 200 14.88 7.07 10.09
CA PRO A 200 14.08 8.24 10.45
C PRO A 200 14.10 9.31 9.36
N GLN A 201 12.95 9.94 9.09
CA GLN A 201 12.81 10.93 8.00
C GLN A 201 13.85 12.06 8.06
N SER A 202 14.20 12.54 9.26
CA SER A 202 15.23 13.58 9.43
C SER A 202 16.61 13.13 8.94
N VAL A 203 16.98 11.88 9.21
CA VAL A 203 18.23 11.26 8.75
C VAL A 203 18.16 11.02 7.25
N SER A 204 17.05 10.45 6.76
CA SER A 204 16.86 10.18 5.33
C SER A 204 16.94 11.45 4.50
N LYS A 205 16.30 12.54 4.95
CA LYS A 205 16.35 13.86 4.30
C LYS A 205 17.77 14.43 4.29
N LEU A 206 18.52 14.28 5.38
CA LEU A 206 19.91 14.73 5.45
C LEU A 206 20.78 13.94 4.47
N ILE A 207 20.70 12.61 4.47
CA ILE A 207 21.47 11.74 3.58
C ILE A 207 21.13 12.04 2.12
N ALA A 208 19.84 12.16 1.78
CA ALA A 208 19.41 12.54 0.45
C ALA A 208 20.04 13.86 0.00
N LYS A 209 19.99 14.90 0.85
CA LYS A 209 20.61 16.21 0.56
C LYS A 209 22.13 16.15 0.39
N LEU A 210 22.81 15.29 1.16
CA LEU A 210 24.25 15.11 1.06
C LEU A 210 24.65 14.37 -0.22
N ALA A 211 23.97 13.27 -0.53
CA ALA A 211 24.25 12.43 -1.70
C ALA A 211 24.15 13.21 -3.02
N ILE A 212 23.29 14.23 -3.03
CA ILE A 212 22.98 15.02 -4.22
C ILE A 212 23.65 16.39 -4.24
N HIS A 213 24.41 16.73 -3.22
CA HIS A 213 25.02 18.05 -3.10
C HIS A 213 25.92 18.33 -4.32
N ASN A 214 25.66 19.46 -4.99
CA ASN A 214 26.31 19.89 -6.25
C ASN A 214 26.11 18.96 -7.46
N GLN A 215 25.17 18.01 -7.41
CA GLN A 215 24.79 17.22 -8.58
C GLN A 215 23.73 17.99 -9.39
N THR A 216 23.97 18.18 -10.68
CA THR A 216 23.04 18.86 -11.59
C THR A 216 22.15 17.89 -12.37
N THR A 217 22.58 16.63 -12.49
CA THR A 217 21.87 15.53 -13.15
C THR A 217 22.11 14.25 -12.35
N ILE A 218 21.11 13.39 -12.23
CA ILE A 218 21.21 12.11 -11.53
C ILE A 218 20.70 11.04 -12.48
N ASN A 219 21.57 10.09 -12.84
CA ASN A 219 21.12 8.96 -13.64
C ASN A 219 20.21 8.04 -12.81
N LYS A 220 20.70 7.56 -11.66
CA LYS A 220 19.99 6.63 -10.79
C LYS A 220 20.35 6.82 -9.33
N ILE A 221 19.43 6.42 -8.46
CA ILE A 221 19.67 6.34 -7.02
C ILE A 221 19.65 4.86 -6.62
N TYR A 222 20.71 4.40 -5.96
CA TYR A 222 20.86 3.00 -5.55
C TYR A 222 21.03 2.88 -4.03
N ASP A 223 20.23 2.01 -3.42
CA ASP A 223 20.35 1.62 -2.02
C ASP A 223 20.53 0.09 -1.89
N PRO A 224 21.73 -0.41 -1.52
CA PRO A 224 22.01 -1.84 -1.43
C PRO A 224 21.37 -2.53 -0.21
N ALA A 225 20.78 -1.77 0.72
CA ALA A 225 20.10 -2.28 1.90
C ALA A 225 18.87 -1.40 2.20
N ALA A 226 17.95 -1.37 1.23
CA ALA A 226 16.90 -0.37 1.14
C ALA A 226 15.89 -0.38 2.29
N GLY A 227 15.81 -1.47 3.07
CA GLY A 227 14.82 -1.61 4.11
C GLY A 227 13.42 -1.40 3.53
N SER A 228 12.63 -0.54 4.17
CA SER A 228 11.30 -0.14 3.69
C SER A 228 11.27 0.76 2.44
N GLY A 229 12.41 1.05 1.80
CA GLY A 229 12.50 1.98 0.67
C GLY A 229 12.35 3.46 1.04
N SER A 230 12.16 3.79 2.32
CA SER A 230 11.88 5.15 2.80
C SER A 230 12.99 6.15 2.44
N LEU A 231 14.27 5.73 2.45
CA LEU A 231 15.38 6.62 2.07
C LEU A 231 15.30 7.02 0.59
N LEU A 232 15.04 6.06 -0.29
CA LEU A 232 14.88 6.29 -1.73
C LEU A 232 13.70 7.24 -2.01
N LEU A 233 12.58 7.08 -1.29
CA LEU A 233 11.42 7.97 -1.39
C LEU A 233 11.71 9.39 -0.90
N GLN A 234 12.49 9.54 0.17
CA GLN A 234 12.91 10.87 0.62
C GLN A 234 13.83 11.56 -0.38
N ALA A 235 14.65 10.78 -1.10
CA ALA A 235 15.43 11.32 -2.22
C ALA A 235 14.51 11.85 -3.33
N LYS A 236 13.45 11.11 -3.71
CA LYS A 236 12.40 11.61 -4.64
C LYS A 236 11.82 12.94 -4.15
N LYS A 237 11.40 13.04 -2.88
CA LYS A 237 10.82 14.27 -2.31
C LYS A 237 11.77 15.49 -2.30
N GLN A 238 13.08 15.31 -2.51
CA GLN A 238 14.02 16.44 -2.66
C GLN A 238 14.16 16.90 -4.13
N PHE A 239 13.55 16.19 -5.08
CA PHE A 239 13.55 16.48 -6.51
C PHE A 239 12.12 16.40 -7.07
N ASP A 240 11.50 17.54 -7.35
CA ASP A 240 10.36 17.54 -8.27
C ASP A 240 10.84 17.56 -9.73
N GLU A 241 10.17 16.75 -10.54
CA GLU A 241 10.17 16.60 -12.01
C GLU A 241 11.52 16.79 -12.77
N HIS A 242 12.02 15.65 -13.30
CA HIS A 242 13.01 15.49 -14.40
C HIS A 242 14.52 15.45 -14.06
N ILE A 243 14.94 15.19 -12.83
CA ILE A 243 16.38 15.06 -12.51
C ILE A 243 16.88 13.62 -12.41
N ILE A 244 15.99 12.63 -12.24
CA ILE A 244 16.34 11.20 -12.14
C ILE A 244 15.99 10.51 -13.46
N GLU A 245 16.99 10.03 -14.20
CA GLU A 245 16.82 9.49 -15.56
C GLU A 245 16.34 8.03 -15.59
N ASP A 246 17.03 7.14 -14.86
CA ASP A 246 16.84 5.68 -14.87
C ASP A 246 16.03 5.17 -13.67
N GLY A 247 15.69 6.03 -12.70
CA GLY A 247 14.86 5.71 -11.54
C GLY A 247 15.58 5.26 -10.26
N PHE A 248 14.87 4.49 -9.42
CA PHE A 248 15.30 4.05 -8.10
C PHE A 248 15.63 2.56 -8.11
N PHE A 249 16.78 2.19 -7.55
CA PHE A 249 17.26 0.82 -7.47
C PHE A 249 17.49 0.46 -6.00
N GLY A 250 17.00 -0.71 -5.58
CA GLY A 250 17.09 -1.15 -4.20
C GLY A 250 17.38 -2.64 -4.09
N GLN A 251 18.15 -3.03 -3.08
CA GLN A 251 18.30 -4.42 -2.66
C GLN A 251 17.88 -4.56 -1.20
N GLU A 252 17.17 -5.64 -0.89
CA GLU A 252 16.77 -5.99 0.48
C GLU A 252 16.84 -7.51 0.62
N ILE A 253 17.39 -7.98 1.75
CA ILE A 253 17.61 -9.41 2.00
C ILE A 253 16.38 -10.06 2.65
N ASN A 254 15.65 -9.31 3.46
CA ASN A 254 14.47 -9.80 4.15
C ASN A 254 13.24 -9.70 3.24
N HIS A 255 12.63 -10.84 2.92
CA HIS A 255 11.50 -10.90 1.99
C HIS A 255 10.28 -10.05 2.42
N THR A 256 9.94 -10.04 3.71
CA THR A 256 8.85 -9.22 4.23
C THR A 256 9.15 -7.73 4.11
N THR A 257 10.40 -7.33 4.39
CA THR A 257 10.84 -5.93 4.23
C THR A 257 10.92 -5.53 2.76
N TYR A 258 11.31 -6.46 1.89
CA TYR A 258 11.32 -6.26 0.44
C TYR A 258 9.90 -6.00 -0.10
N ASN A 259 8.91 -6.78 0.32
CA ASN A 259 7.50 -6.55 -0.01
C ASN A 259 7.00 -5.21 0.50
N LEU A 260 7.37 -4.84 1.72
CA LEU A 260 7.06 -3.54 2.29
C LEU A 260 7.63 -2.40 1.44
N ALA A 261 8.88 -2.51 0.98
CA ALA A 261 9.50 -1.52 0.10
C ALA A 261 8.76 -1.39 -1.22
N ARG A 262 8.40 -2.51 -1.86
CA ARG A 262 7.63 -2.51 -3.11
C ARG A 262 6.28 -1.81 -2.95
N MET A 263 5.49 -2.18 -1.93
CA MET A 263 4.22 -1.51 -1.63
C MET A 263 4.41 0.00 -1.41
N ASN A 264 5.46 0.38 -0.66
CA ASN A 264 5.75 1.78 -0.35
C ASN A 264 6.09 2.59 -1.62
N MET A 265 6.79 1.99 -2.59
CA MET A 265 7.05 2.60 -3.90
C MET A 265 5.76 2.84 -4.70
N PHE A 266 4.89 1.82 -4.78
CA PHE A 266 3.58 1.94 -5.43
C PHE A 266 2.72 3.07 -4.83
N LEU A 267 2.68 3.17 -3.51
CA LEU A 267 1.95 4.22 -2.79
C LEU A 267 2.45 5.64 -3.09
N HIS A 268 3.69 5.78 -3.56
CA HIS A 268 4.28 7.05 -3.96
C HIS A 268 4.36 7.23 -5.48
N ASN A 269 3.51 6.52 -6.23
CA ASN A 269 3.49 6.52 -7.71
C ASN A 269 4.86 6.26 -8.34
N ILE A 270 5.68 5.42 -7.71
CA ILE A 270 6.86 4.83 -8.33
C ILE A 270 6.42 3.45 -8.78
N ASN A 271 5.72 3.44 -9.90
CA ASN A 271 5.07 2.25 -10.45
C ASN A 271 5.98 1.58 -11.49
N TYR A 272 5.47 0.49 -12.05
CA TYR A 272 6.00 -0.19 -13.21
C TYR A 272 6.19 0.79 -14.39
N ASN A 273 7.43 1.22 -14.66
CA ASN A 273 7.88 1.97 -15.85
C ASN A 273 9.39 1.82 -16.04
#